data_AF-A0AAW7T9S0-F1
#
_entry.id   AF-A0AAW7T9S0-F1
#
_cell.length_a   1.000
_cell.length_b   1.000
_cell.length_c   1.000
_cell.angle_alpha   90.00
_cell.angle_beta   90.00
_cell.angle_gamma   90.00
#
_symmetry.space_group_name_H-M   'P 1'
#
loop_
_entity.id
_entity.type
_entity.pdbx_description
1 polymer ?
#
loop_
_entity_poly.entity_id
_entity_poly.type
_entity_poly.pdbx_seq_one_letter_code
_entity_poly.pdbx_strand_id
1 'polypeptide(L)'
;MATKKDNRTLDELLAAQAELEAAIEERRAAEAGEALTQIAELVQKFGFTSEDIFPTRRTRRPSDPSKAKTYRNPKTGEEYHGRGKPPASFAEVGKDVWHTWLVE
;
A
#
# COMPACT_ATOMS: atom_id res chain seq x y z
N MET A 1 13.80 34.41 -29.47
CA MET A 1 13.10 33.49 -30.41
C MET A 1 11.62 33.59 -30.10
N ALA A 2 10.84 34.22 -30.98
CA ALA A 2 9.41 34.41 -30.74
C ALA A 2 8.71 33.04 -30.79
N THR A 3 8.02 32.68 -29.71
CA THR A 3 7.21 31.46 -29.63
C THR A 3 6.05 31.61 -30.60
N LYS A 4 5.99 30.78 -31.66
CA LYS A 4 4.96 30.78 -32.73
C LYS A 4 3.54 30.45 -32.24
N LYS A 5 3.26 30.54 -30.94
CA LYS A 5 2.02 30.09 -30.29
C LYS A 5 0.90 31.13 -30.35
N ASP A 6 1.23 32.39 -30.65
CA ASP A 6 0.35 33.53 -30.32
C ASP A 6 -0.59 33.98 -31.46
N ASN A 7 -0.66 33.27 -32.59
CA ASN A 7 -1.50 33.67 -33.74
C ASN A 7 -2.17 32.49 -34.47
N ARG A 8 -2.56 31.45 -33.73
CA ARG A 8 -3.33 30.30 -34.25
C ARG A 8 -4.80 30.47 -33.88
N THR A 9 -5.69 30.17 -34.82
CA THR A 9 -7.13 30.17 -34.55
C THR A 9 -7.51 29.00 -33.62
N LEU A 10 -8.67 29.09 -32.95
CA LEU A 10 -9.14 28.03 -32.04
C LEU A 10 -9.23 26.67 -32.74
N ASP A 11 -9.73 26.64 -33.97
CA ASP A 11 -9.87 25.44 -34.79
C ASP A 11 -8.51 24.77 -35.08
N GLU A 12 -7.51 25.56 -35.46
CA GLU A 12 -6.14 25.06 -35.68
C GLU A 12 -5.50 24.49 -34.41
N LEU A 13 -5.81 25.05 -33.24
CA LEU A 13 -5.32 24.53 -31.97
C LEU A 13 -5.97 23.19 -31.61
N LEU A 14 -7.26 23.01 -31.93
CA LEU A 14 -7.97 21.75 -31.72
C LEU A 14 -7.49 20.66 -32.69
N ALA A 15 -7.29 21.00 -33.96
CA ALA A 15 -6.73 20.08 -34.95
C ALA A 15 -5.32 19.62 -34.55
N ALA A 16 -4.45 20.55 -34.19
CA ALA A 16 -3.11 20.24 -33.72
C ALA A 16 -3.10 19.43 -32.40
N GLN A 17 -4.08 19.65 -31.52
CA GLN A 17 -4.24 18.84 -30.31
C GLN A 17 -4.58 17.39 -30.64
N ALA A 18 -5.54 17.16 -31.54
CA ALA A 18 -5.93 15.81 -31.94
C ALA A 18 -4.76 15.05 -32.59
N GLU A 19 -4.00 15.71 -33.47
CA GLU A 19 -2.80 15.12 -34.08
C GLU A 19 -1.71 14.80 -33.04
N LEU A 20 -1.47 15.71 -32.09
CA LEU A 20 -0.52 15.49 -31.01
C LEU A 20 -0.95 14.35 -30.10
N GLU A 21 -2.23 14.25 -29.77
CA GLU A 21 -2.76 13.20 -28.91
C GLU A 21 -2.65 11.82 -29.58
N ALA A 22 -2.96 11.73 -30.89
CA ALA A 22 -2.74 10.51 -31.66
C ALA A 22 -1.25 10.12 -31.71
N ALA A 23 -0.35 11.08 -31.93
CA ALA A 23 1.09 10.83 -31.93
C ALA A 23 1.61 10.41 -30.54
N ILE A 24 1.06 10.97 -29.46
CA ILE A 24 1.41 10.57 -28.09
C ILE A 24 0.99 9.13 -27.83
N GLU A 25 -0.23 8.74 -28.22
CA GLU A 25 -0.72 7.37 -28.00
C GLU A 25 0.07 6.35 -28.82
N GLU A 26 0.39 6.64 -30.08
CA GLU A 26 1.25 5.78 -30.91
C GLU A 26 2.62 5.57 -30.25
N ARG A 27 3.23 6.66 -29.78
CA ARG A 27 4.54 6.61 -29.11
C ARG A 27 4.47 5.88 -27.78
N ARG A 28 3.41 6.07 -26.99
CA ARG A 28 3.19 5.29 -25.76
C ARG A 28 3.06 3.81 -26.03
N ALA A 29 2.31 3.42 -27.07
CA ALA A 29 2.15 2.02 -27.43
C ALA A 29 3.49 1.39 -27.85
N ALA A 30 4.28 2.11 -28.64
CA ALA A 30 5.62 1.67 -29.03
C ALA A 30 6.56 1.54 -27.82
N GLU A 31 6.66 2.57 -26.99
CA GLU A 31 7.53 2.58 -25.80
C GLU A 31 7.10 1.52 -24.77
N ALA A 32 5.78 1.30 -24.59
CA ALA A 32 5.27 0.24 -23.75
C ALA A 32 5.66 -1.15 -24.28
N GLY A 33 5.60 -1.37 -25.59
CA GLY A 33 6.06 -2.61 -26.23
C GLY A 33 7.55 -2.85 -26.06
N GLU A 34 8.38 -1.81 -26.25
CA GLU A 34 9.82 -1.87 -26.01
C GLU A 34 10.15 -2.15 -24.54
N ALA A 35 9.43 -1.52 -23.60
CA ALA A 35 9.60 -1.77 -22.18
C ALA A 35 9.22 -3.20 -21.80
N LEU A 36 8.11 -3.73 -22.33
CA LEU A 36 7.70 -5.12 -22.12
C LEU A 36 8.74 -6.12 -22.66
N THR A 37 9.31 -5.84 -23.82
CA THR A 37 10.36 -6.67 -24.42
C THR A 37 11.60 -6.70 -23.52
N GLN A 38 12.07 -5.54 -23.07
CA GLN A 38 13.21 -5.44 -22.15
C GLN A 38 12.96 -6.17 -20.83
N ILE A 39 11.75 -6.02 -20.25
CA ILE A 39 11.37 -6.74 -19.03
C ILE A 39 11.40 -8.26 -19.29
N ALA A 40 10.83 -8.73 -20.39
CA ALA A 40 10.83 -10.15 -20.73
C ALA A 40 12.26 -10.71 -20.91
N GLU A 41 13.17 -9.95 -21.52
CA GLU A 41 14.58 -10.32 -21.62
C GLU A 41 15.26 -10.42 -20.25
N LEU A 42 15.01 -9.44 -19.37
CA LEU A 42 15.55 -9.46 -18.00
C LEU A 42 14.98 -10.63 -17.19
N VAL A 43 13.69 -10.91 -17.31
CA VAL A 43 13.03 -12.04 -16.65
C VAL A 43 13.64 -13.36 -17.11
N GLN A 44 13.83 -13.55 -18.42
CA GLN A 44 14.48 -14.76 -18.94
C GLN A 44 15.95 -14.87 -18.53
N LYS A 45 16.70 -13.76 -18.54
CA LYS A 45 18.13 -13.74 -18.21
C LYS A 45 18.42 -14.08 -16.76
N PHE A 46 17.60 -13.60 -15.83
CA PHE A 46 17.81 -13.77 -14.39
C PHE A 46 16.89 -14.83 -13.77
N GLY A 47 15.93 -15.37 -14.54
CA GLY A 47 14.99 -16.38 -14.05
C GLY A 47 14.00 -15.82 -13.02
N PHE A 48 13.62 -14.54 -13.13
CA PHE A 48 12.67 -13.94 -12.20
C PHE A 48 11.31 -14.63 -12.27
N THR A 49 10.69 -14.82 -11.11
CA THR A 49 9.31 -15.29 -11.05
C THR A 49 8.34 -14.12 -10.92
N SER A 50 7.05 -14.36 -11.18
CA SER A 50 6.01 -13.34 -10.97
C SER A 50 5.99 -12.81 -9.52
N GLU A 51 6.39 -13.62 -8.55
CA GLU A 51 6.47 -13.23 -7.13
C GLU A 51 7.63 -12.27 -6.84
N ASP A 52 8.75 -12.37 -7.56
CA ASP A 52 9.89 -11.44 -7.44
C ASP A 52 9.57 -10.07 -8.06
N ILE A 53 8.81 -10.05 -9.15
CA ILE A 53 8.44 -8.84 -9.89
C ILE A 53 7.27 -8.11 -9.21
N PHE A 54 6.29 -8.87 -8.73
CA PHE A 54 5.10 -8.36 -8.06
C PHE A 54 5.02 -8.93 -6.65
N PRO A 55 5.87 -8.46 -5.71
CA PRO A 55 5.82 -8.93 -4.35
C PRO A 55 4.45 -8.59 -3.76
N THR A 56 3.65 -9.61 -3.48
CA THR A 56 2.43 -9.43 -2.71
C THR A 56 2.86 -8.91 -1.33
N ARG A 57 2.57 -7.64 -1.03
CA ARG A 57 2.78 -7.10 0.30
C ARG A 57 2.00 -8.00 1.25
N ARG A 58 2.71 -8.82 2.05
CA ARG A 58 2.10 -9.58 3.14
C ARG A 58 1.39 -8.59 4.03
N THR A 59 0.07 -8.48 3.85
CA THR A 59 -0.76 -7.69 4.75
C THR A 59 -0.57 -8.32 6.11
N ARG A 60 -0.23 -7.50 7.11
CA ARG A 60 -0.04 -7.98 8.47
C ARG A 60 -1.40 -8.54 8.88
N ARG A 61 -1.52 -9.88 8.92
CA ARG A 61 -2.78 -10.58 9.15
C ARG A 61 -3.46 -9.95 10.37
N PRO A 62 -4.70 -9.43 10.26
CA PRO A 62 -5.37 -8.81 11.39
C PRO A 62 -5.40 -9.83 12.54
N SER A 63 -4.95 -9.38 13.72
CA SER A 63 -4.87 -10.25 14.90
C SER A 63 -6.28 -10.73 15.26
N ASP A 64 -6.46 -12.05 15.23
CA ASP A 64 -7.74 -12.71 15.41
C ASP A 64 -8.46 -12.23 16.69
N PRO A 65 -9.68 -11.67 16.59
CA PRO A 65 -10.42 -11.16 17.74
C PRO A 65 -10.81 -12.24 18.74
N SER A 66 -10.91 -13.50 18.32
CA SER A 66 -11.31 -14.64 19.15
C SER A 66 -10.21 -15.12 20.11
N LYS A 67 -8.98 -14.61 19.98
CA LYS A 67 -7.85 -14.91 20.90
C LYS A 67 -7.60 -13.83 21.94
N ALA A 68 -8.51 -12.86 22.05
CA ALA A 68 -8.36 -11.77 23.00
C ALA A 68 -8.62 -12.27 24.42
N LYS A 69 -7.57 -12.28 25.23
CA LYS A 69 -7.62 -12.63 26.65
C LYS A 69 -8.14 -11.43 27.45
N THR A 70 -9.21 -11.62 28.19
CA THR A 70 -9.77 -10.61 29.10
C THR A 70 -9.17 -10.81 30.49
N TYR A 71 -8.74 -9.74 31.13
CA TYR A 71 -8.18 -9.78 32.48
C TYR A 71 -8.99 -8.83 33.38
N ARG A 72 -9.37 -9.27 34.59
CA ARG A 72 -10.16 -8.44 35.51
C ARG A 72 -9.42 -8.20 36.82
N ASN A 73 -9.25 -6.93 37.19
CA ASN A 73 -8.59 -6.55 38.43
C ASN A 73 -9.52 -6.81 39.63
N PRO A 74 -9.16 -7.68 40.59
CA PRO A 74 -10.00 -7.98 41.75
C PRO A 74 -10.08 -6.83 42.77
N LYS A 75 -9.12 -5.88 42.73
CA LYS A 75 -9.05 -4.75 43.66
C LYS A 75 -9.78 -3.50 43.15
N THR A 76 -9.69 -3.22 41.85
CA THR A 76 -10.30 -2.01 41.24
C THR A 76 -11.55 -2.31 40.43
N GLY A 77 -11.81 -3.58 40.11
CA GLY A 77 -12.95 -4.01 39.29
C GLY A 77 -12.77 -3.74 37.78
N GLU A 78 -11.65 -3.15 37.36
CA GLU A 78 -11.39 -2.79 35.97
C GLU A 78 -11.03 -4.00 35.10
N GLU A 79 -11.42 -3.96 33.83
CA GLU A 79 -11.18 -5.02 32.85
C GLU A 79 -10.24 -4.55 31.75
N TYR A 80 -9.23 -5.37 31.45
CA TYR A 80 -8.24 -5.12 30.41
C TYR A 80 -8.20 -6.27 29.40
N HIS A 81 -8.40 -5.96 28.12
CA HIS A 81 -8.57 -6.95 27.06
C HIS A 81 -7.25 -7.30 26.34
N GLY A 82 -6.11 -7.09 27.00
CA GLY A 82 -4.78 -7.42 26.48
C GLY A 82 -4.35 -6.64 25.23
N ARG A 83 -5.10 -5.62 24.81
CA ARG A 83 -4.85 -4.78 23.64
C ARG A 83 -4.42 -3.37 24.06
N GLY A 84 -3.25 -2.94 23.56
CA GLY A 84 -2.79 -1.56 23.70
C GLY A 84 -1.99 -1.29 24.98
N LYS A 85 -2.06 -0.04 25.45
CA LYS A 85 -1.42 0.36 26.71
C LYS A 85 -2.36 -0.03 27.85
N PRO A 86 -1.89 -0.81 28.85
CA PRO A 86 -2.72 -1.16 29.99
C PRO A 86 -3.17 0.09 30.75
N PRO A 87 -4.37 0.08 31.36
CA PRO A 87 -4.80 1.14 32.27
C PRO A 87 -3.85 1.22 33.48
N ALA A 88 -3.84 2.36 34.18
CA ALA A 88 -2.87 2.66 35.23
C ALA A 88 -2.78 1.57 36.31
N SER A 89 -3.91 1.01 36.73
CA SER A 89 -3.99 -0.06 37.72
C SER A 89 -3.33 -1.38 37.27
N PHE A 90 -3.37 -1.69 35.97
CA PHE A 90 -2.69 -2.85 35.39
C PHE A 90 -1.21 -2.55 35.08
N ALA A 91 -0.88 -1.31 34.75
CA ALA A 91 0.51 -0.88 34.58
C ALA A 91 1.27 -0.90 35.91
N GLU A 92 0.61 -0.54 37.02
CA GLU A 92 1.20 -0.49 38.37
C GLU A 92 1.52 -1.88 38.92
N VAL A 93 0.62 -2.86 38.76
CA VAL A 93 0.85 -4.23 39.27
C VAL A 93 1.76 -5.07 38.37
N GLY A 94 2.01 -4.63 37.14
CA GLY A 94 2.94 -5.27 36.22
C GLY A 94 2.35 -6.50 35.49
N LYS A 95 2.94 -6.79 34.32
CA LYS A 95 2.44 -7.80 33.37
C LYS A 95 2.32 -9.20 33.97
N ASP A 96 3.27 -9.59 34.81
CA ASP A 96 3.33 -10.90 35.47
C ASP A 96 2.10 -11.15 36.36
N VAL A 97 1.69 -10.15 37.13
CA VAL A 97 0.60 -10.27 38.09
C VAL A 97 -0.75 -10.32 37.38
N TRP A 98 -1.07 -9.36 36.51
CA TRP A 98 -2.40 -9.36 35.88
C TRP A 98 -2.56 -10.43 34.80
N HIS A 99 -1.49 -11.09 34.33
CA HIS A 99 -1.62 -12.32 33.51
C HIS A 99 -2.25 -13.48 34.29
N THR A 100 -2.19 -13.45 35.63
CA THR A 100 -2.86 -14.43 36.51
C THR A 100 -4.34 -14.10 36.74
N TRP A 101 -4.79 -12.91 36.37
CA TRP A 101 -6.18 -12.45 36.49
C TRP A 101 -6.99 -12.69 35.22
N LEU A 102 -6.60 -13.70 34.44
CA LEU A 102 -7.25 -14.09 33.21
C LEU A 102 -8.68 -14.56 33.52
N VAL A 103 -9.64 -13.92 32.87
CA VAL A 103 -11.04 -14.36 32.83
C VAL A 103 -11.26 -14.94 31.44
N GLU A 104 -11.57 -16.24 31.39
CA GLU A 104 -11.81 -17.00 30.16
C GLU A 104 -13.08 -16.55 29.43
#